data_AF-A0A926Q5W9-F1
#
_entry.id   AF-A0A926Q5W9-F1
#
_cell.length_a   1.000
_cell.length_b   1.000
_cell.length_c   1.000
_cell.angle_alpha   90.00
_cell.angle_beta   90.00
_cell.angle_gamma   90.00
#
_symmetry.space_group_name_H-M   'P 1'
#
loop_
_entity.id
_entity.type
_entity.pdbx_description
1 polymer ?
#
loop_
_entity_poly.entity_id
_entity_poly.type
_entity_poly.pdbx_seq_one_letter_code
_entity_poly.pdbx_strand_id
1 'polypeptide(L)' 'MNEPLAERIRPRTLEDYISQSHLVGETGSLTKQIKRGMIPSLIFWGPPGTGKTTL' A
#
# COMPACT_ATOMS: atom_id res chain seq x y z
N MET A 1 -21.73 15.37 2.43
CA MET A 1 -20.87 14.96 1.31
C MET A 1 -19.82 16.04 1.08
N ASN A 2 -18.63 15.89 1.66
CA ASN A 2 -17.48 16.74 1.34
C ASN A 2 -16.20 15.99 1.72
N GLU A 3 -16.04 14.79 1.17
CA GLU A 3 -14.83 13.99 1.41
C GLU A 3 -13.66 14.56 0.60
N PRO A 4 -12.49 14.82 1.21
CA PRO A 4 -11.32 15.34 0.52
C PRO A 4 -10.90 14.45 -0.65
N LEU A 5 -10.38 15.06 -1.72
CA LEU A 5 -9.92 14.33 -2.91
C LEU A 5 -8.97 13.18 -2.56
N ALA A 6 -8.07 13.40 -1.59
CA ALA A 6 -7.09 12.42 -1.14
C ALA A 6 -7.72 11.11 -0.64
N GLU A 7 -8.86 11.17 0.05
CA GLU A 7 -9.57 9.98 0.51
C GLU A 7 -10.34 9.31 -0.63
N ARG A 8 -10.94 10.10 -1.53
CA ARG A 8 -11.68 9.56 -2.68
C ARG A 8 -10.79 8.79 -3.65
N ILE A 9 -9.53 9.22 -3.83
CA ILE A 9 -8.56 8.58 -4.73
C ILE A 9 -7.70 7.51 -4.04
N ARG A 10 -7.97 7.22 -2.76
CA ARG A 10 -7.17 6.29 -1.99
C ARG A 10 -7.29 4.88 -2.59
N PRO A 11 -6.16 4.23 -2.95
CA PRO A 11 -6.13 2.83 -3.36
C PRO A 11 -6.95 1.92 -2.45
N ARG A 12 -7.72 1.00 -3.04
CA ARG A 12 -8.53 0.01 -2.29
C ARG A 12 -7.94 -1.40 -2.37
N THR A 13 -7.13 -1.63 -3.39
CA THR A 13 -6.41 -2.88 -3.63
C THR A 13 -4.92 -2.59 -3.79
N LEU A 14 -4.08 -3.62 -3.66
CA LEU A 14 -2.63 -3.46 -3.87
C LEU A 14 -2.31 -3.14 -5.34
N GLU A 15 -3.16 -3.59 -6.26
CA GLU A 15 -3.07 -3.33 -7.69
C GLU A 15 -3.33 -1.86 -8.04
N ASP A 16 -4.17 -1.16 -7.26
CA ASP A 16 -4.41 0.28 -7.40
C ASP A 16 -3.21 1.13 -6.92
N TYR A 17 -2.25 0.52 -6.24
CA TYR A 17 -1.13 1.23 -5.63
C TYR A 17 -0.02 1.49 -6.65
N ILE A 18 0.10 2.74 -7.09
CA ILE A 18 0.96 3.14 -8.23
C ILE A 18 2.46 3.12 -7.89
N SER A 19 2.83 3.07 -6.61
CA SER A 19 4.22 3.19 -6.15
C SER A 19 4.77 1.88 -5.57
N GLN A 20 6.08 1.85 -5.28
CA GLN A 20 6.72 0.76 -4.52
C GLN A 20 6.47 -0.64 -5.10
N SER A 21 6.51 -0.79 -6.43
CA SER A 21 6.22 -2.08 -7.11
C SER A 21 7.15 -3.23 -6.67
N HIS A 22 8.36 -2.93 -6.19
CA HIS A 22 9.26 -3.91 -5.59
C HIS A 22 8.73 -4.48 -4.25
N LEU A 23 7.86 -3.75 -3.56
CA LEU A 23 7.25 -4.14 -2.30
C LEU A 23 5.86 -4.75 -2.53
N VAL A 24 5.00 -4.06 -3.29
CA VAL A 24 3.56 -4.37 -3.43
C VAL A 24 3.11 -4.75 -4.84
N GLY A 25 4.01 -4.76 -5.81
CA GLY A 25 3.71 -5.31 -7.14
C GLY A 25 3.47 -6.82 -7.10
N GLU A 26 3.13 -7.40 -8.24
CA GLU A 26 2.79 -8.83 -8.35
C GLU A 26 3.86 -9.78 -7.77
N THR A 27 5.13 -9.40 -7.94
CA THR A 27 6.30 -10.15 -7.46
C THR A 27 6.91 -9.56 -6.19
N GLY A 28 6.28 -8.53 -5.63
CA GLY A 28 6.74 -7.80 -4.46
C GLY A 28 6.79 -8.65 -3.19
N SER A 29 7.70 -8.28 -2.28
CA SER A 29 7.92 -9.04 -1.04
C SER A 29 6.66 -9.08 -0.16
N LEU A 30 5.97 -7.94 0.00
CA LEU A 30 4.77 -7.84 0.82
C LEU A 30 3.60 -8.58 0.19
N THR A 31 3.43 -8.47 -1.13
CA THR A 31 2.40 -9.23 -1.88
C THR A 31 2.57 -10.73 -1.69
N LYS A 32 3.80 -11.25 -1.74
CA LYS A 32 4.09 -12.68 -1.49
C LYS A 32 3.77 -13.09 -0.06
N GLN A 33 4.07 -12.24 0.93
CA GLN A 33 3.79 -12.49 2.34
C GLN A 33 2.28 -12.53 2.62
N ILE A 34 1.53 -11.56 2.09
CA ILE A 34 0.06 -11.51 2.18
C ILE A 34 -0.57 -12.73 1.52
N LYS A 35 -0.13 -13.11 0.31
CA LYS A 35 -0.61 -14.32 -0.39
C LYS A 35 -0.37 -15.62 0.38
N ARG A 36 0.66 -15.65 1.22
CA ARG A 36 0.98 -16.80 2.08
C ARG A 36 0.26 -16.76 3.44
N GLY A 37 -0.51 -15.71 3.72
CA GLY A 37 -1.19 -15.51 5.01
C GLY A 37 -0.24 -15.21 6.17
N MET A 38 1.00 -14.78 5.89
CA MET A 38 2.02 -14.49 6.89
C MET A 38 2.36 -13.00 6.82
N ILE A 39 1.75 -12.20 7.69
CA ILE A 39 2.00 -10.75 7.77
C ILE A 39 2.78 -10.48 9.07
N PRO A 40 4.10 -10.20 8.99
CA PRO A 40 4.87 -9.85 10.17
C PRO A 40 4.53 -8.43 10.64
N SER A 41 5.00 -8.05 11.83
CA SER A 41 4.98 -6.64 12.25
C SER A 41 5.86 -5.81 11.30
N LEU A 42 5.29 -4.75 10.72
CA LEU A 42 5.95 -3.88 9.74
C LEU A 42 6.11 -2.46 10.29
N ILE A 43 7.20 -1.81 9.90
CA ILE A 43 7.40 -0.38 10.09
C ILE A 43 7.45 0.26 8.71
N PHE A 44 6.48 1.13 8.41
CA PHE A 44 6.49 1.93 7.18
C PHE A 44 7.19 3.26 7.43
N TRP A 45 8.30 3.51 6.73
CA TRP A 45 9.09 4.73 6.86
C TRP A 45 9.27 5.42 5.50
N GLY A 46 9.20 6.76 5.51
CA GLY A 46 9.41 7.59 4.33
C GLY A 46 8.73 8.97 4.42
N PRO A 47 9.01 9.87 3.44
CA PRO A 47 8.49 11.24 3.39
C PRO A 47 6.96 11.34 3.48
N PRO A 48 6.37 12.50 3.85
CA PRO A 48 4.92 12.69 3.82
C PRO A 48 4.34 12.45 2.41
N GLY A 49 3.13 11.89 2.32
CA GLY A 49 2.45 11.65 1.04
C GLY A 49 2.88 10.40 0.27
N THR A 50 3.76 9.54 0.82
CA THR A 50 4.24 8.32 0.12
C THR A 50 3.33 7.09 0.22
N GLY A 51 2.11 7.25 0.73
CA GLY A 51 1.10 6.18 0.80
C GLY A 51 1.22 5.20 1.97
N LYS A 52 2.08 5.47 2.98
CA LYS A 52 2.26 4.62 4.17
C LYS A 52 0.99 4.29 4.95
N THR A 53 0.05 5.22 5.03
CA THR A 53 -1.23 5.03 5.74
C THR A 53 -2.25 4.29 4.87
N THR A 54 -2.03 4.23 3.56
CA THR A 54 -2.92 3.57 2.61
C THR A 54 -2.53 2.11 2.38
N LEU A 55 -1.24 1.81 2.46
CA LEU A 55 -0.68 0.47 2.33
C LEU A 55 -1.05 -0.43 3.52
#